data_AF-A0A2E0Z5S8-F1
#
_entry.id   AF-A0A2E0Z5S8-F1
#
_cell.length_a   1.000
_cell.length_b   1.000
_cell.length_c   1.000
_cell.angle_alpha   90.00
_cell.angle_beta   90.00
_cell.angle_gamma   90.00
#
_symmetry.space_group_name_H-M   'P 1'
#
loop_
_entity.id
_entity.type
_entity.pdbx_description
1 polymer ?
#
loop_
_entity_poly.entity_id
_entity_poly.type
_entity_poly.pdbx_seq_one_letter_code
_entity_poly.pdbx_strand_id
1 'polypeptide(L)'
;MRQQIPNLQIKDAAEQYMHAFEILGNKPPASGILLPLMNVAAIAIELYLKSLSSEVVYTPDEQMEGISIVTAKPHKVGHELVQKFKEIPESLQIEMKQSYTSKYNSDSRSFEDVLNSLEGVFMKSRYPFEKDKNISEYSLVDLKNVCKFLNDYVADIEVTETITFDHADQR
;
A
#
# COMPACT_ATOMS: atom_id res chain seq x y z
N MET A 1 -7.81 -10.37 -18.20
CA MET A 1 -7.59 -9.49 -17.04
C MET A 1 -7.19 -8.09 -17.52
N ARG A 2 -7.77 -7.02 -16.96
CA ARG A 2 -7.35 -5.64 -17.22
C ARG A 2 -6.64 -5.11 -15.97
N GLN A 3 -5.46 -4.53 -16.12
CA GLN A 3 -4.68 -3.95 -15.04
C GLN A 3 -4.37 -2.49 -15.38
N GLN A 4 -4.51 -1.61 -14.39
CA GLN A 4 -4.08 -0.22 -14.48
C GLN A 4 -3.04 0.00 -13.38
N ILE A 5 -1.85 0.50 -13.73
CA ILE A 5 -0.75 0.73 -12.79
C ILE A 5 -0.30 2.20 -12.87
N PRO A 6 -0.37 2.97 -11.77
CA PRO A 6 -1.12 2.63 -10.56
C PRO A 6 -2.63 2.64 -10.84
N ASN A 7 -3.39 1.81 -10.13
CA ASN A 7 -4.84 1.90 -10.11
C ASN A 7 -5.25 3.23 -9.46
N LEU A 8 -5.86 4.12 -10.25
CA LEU A 8 -6.11 5.49 -9.84
C LEU A 8 -7.08 5.62 -8.66
N GLN A 9 -8.05 4.71 -8.53
CA GLN A 9 -9.00 4.73 -7.41
C GLN A 9 -8.32 4.32 -6.09
N ILE A 10 -7.46 3.31 -6.15
CA ILE A 10 -6.70 2.87 -4.96
C ILE A 10 -5.64 3.91 -4.59
N LYS A 11 -4.99 4.53 -5.59
CA LYS A 11 -4.07 5.65 -5.39
C LYS A 11 -4.75 6.82 -4.70
N ASP A 12 -5.91 7.28 -5.18
CA ASP A 12 -6.66 8.36 -4.54
C ASP A 12 -6.98 8.04 -3.07
N ALA A 13 -7.43 6.82 -2.78
CA ALA A 13 -7.65 6.39 -1.40
C ALA A 13 -6.34 6.40 -0.58
N ALA A 14 -5.21 5.95 -1.14
CA ALA A 14 -3.91 5.99 -0.48
C ALA A 14 -3.50 7.44 -0.13
N GLU A 15 -3.73 8.38 -1.05
CA GLU A 15 -3.43 9.81 -0.87
C GLU A 15 -4.27 10.43 0.25
N GLN A 16 -5.54 10.03 0.41
CA GLN A 16 -6.36 10.47 1.55
C GLN A 16 -5.77 10.05 2.90
N TYR A 17 -5.27 8.81 3.01
CA TYR A 17 -4.61 8.33 4.23
C TYR A 17 -3.22 8.96 4.43
N MET A 18 -2.48 9.23 3.35
CA MET A 18 -1.23 9.98 3.42
C MET A 18 -1.46 11.40 3.92
N HIS A 19 -2.50 12.08 3.44
CA HIS A 19 -2.88 13.40 3.92
C HIS A 19 -3.23 13.39 5.42
N ALA A 20 -3.99 12.38 5.87
CA ALA A 20 -4.27 12.18 7.29
C ALA A 20 -2.98 11.93 8.10
N PHE A 21 -2.04 11.14 7.57
CA PHE A 21 -0.74 10.90 8.19
C PHE A 21 0.05 12.20 8.37
N GLU A 22 0.06 13.08 7.37
CA GLU A 22 0.72 14.38 7.45
C GLU A 22 0.08 15.32 8.48
N ILE A 23 -1.27 15.42 8.48
CA ILE A 23 -2.01 16.23 9.45
C ILE A 23 -1.69 15.79 10.88
N LEU A 24 -1.72 14.47 11.12
CA LEU A 24 -1.44 13.90 12.44
C LEU A 24 0.04 14.05 12.82
N GLY A 25 0.96 13.85 11.87
CA GLY A 25 2.40 13.96 12.09
C GLY A 25 2.87 15.38 12.40
N ASN A 26 2.10 16.39 12.03
CA ASN A 26 2.35 17.80 12.34
C ASN A 26 1.85 18.22 13.73
N LYS A 27 1.19 17.34 14.49
CA LYS A 27 0.76 17.65 15.85
C LYS A 27 1.95 17.68 16.82
N PRO A 28 1.89 18.49 17.89
CA PRO A 28 2.94 18.52 18.90
C PRO A 28 3.18 17.14 19.55
N PRO A 29 4.38 16.88 20.08
CA PRO A 29 4.63 15.72 20.92
C PRO A 29 3.61 15.61 22.05
N ALA A 30 3.29 14.39 22.47
CA ALA A 30 2.30 14.08 23.51
C ALA A 30 0.85 14.52 23.21
N SER A 31 0.51 14.82 21.96
CA SER A 31 -0.87 15.13 21.53
C SER A 31 -1.85 13.93 21.54
N GLY A 32 -1.39 12.74 21.96
CA GLY A 32 -2.24 11.55 22.08
C GLY A 32 -2.60 10.86 20.76
N ILE A 33 -1.96 11.23 19.64
CA ILE A 33 -2.32 10.75 18.29
C ILE A 33 -1.41 9.64 17.76
N LEU A 34 -0.54 9.06 18.58
CA LEU A 34 0.43 8.04 18.15
C LEU A 34 -0.24 6.84 17.46
N LEU A 35 -1.28 6.29 18.07
CA LEU A 35 -1.97 5.11 17.55
C LEU A 35 -2.70 5.42 16.23
N PRO A 36 -3.51 6.50 16.12
CA PRO A 36 -4.06 6.93 14.83
C PRO A 36 -2.99 7.17 13.77
N LEU A 37 -1.88 7.81 14.12
CA LEU A 37 -0.79 8.11 13.19
C LEU A 37 -0.20 6.83 12.57
N MET A 38 0.11 5.83 13.41
CA MET A 38 0.61 4.53 12.94
C MET A 38 -0.43 3.80 12.10
N ASN A 39 -1.71 3.90 12.47
CA ASN A 39 -2.79 3.24 11.75
C ASN A 39 -2.96 3.79 10.33
N VAL A 40 -3.05 5.12 10.18
CA VAL A 40 -3.20 5.73 8.85
C VAL A 40 -1.98 5.53 7.98
N ALA A 41 -0.76 5.52 8.55
CA ALA A 41 0.46 5.19 7.82
C ALA A 41 0.41 3.76 7.26
N ALA A 42 0.03 2.79 8.10
CA ALA A 42 -0.05 1.39 7.67
C ALA A 42 -1.09 1.19 6.55
N ILE A 43 -2.22 1.88 6.60
CA ILE A 43 -3.24 1.83 5.55
C ILE A 43 -2.72 2.47 4.25
N ALA A 44 -2.10 3.65 4.33
CA ALA A 44 -1.54 4.32 3.16
C ALA A 44 -0.50 3.43 2.45
N ILE A 45 0.43 2.84 3.21
CA ILE A 45 1.44 1.89 2.68
C ILE A 45 0.75 0.72 1.97
N GLU A 46 -0.24 0.10 2.61
CA GLU A 46 -0.97 -1.02 2.02
C GLU A 46 -1.68 -0.63 0.71
N LEU A 47 -2.34 0.53 0.68
CA LEU A 47 -3.06 0.99 -0.50
C LEU A 47 -2.11 1.39 -1.63
N TYR A 48 -0.97 2.03 -1.36
CA TYR A 48 0.03 2.30 -2.38
C TYR A 48 0.55 1.00 -3.01
N LEU A 49 0.88 -0.01 -2.21
CA LEU A 49 1.31 -1.32 -2.75
C LEU A 49 0.21 -1.97 -3.58
N LYS A 50 -1.05 -1.95 -3.11
CA LYS A 50 -2.19 -2.46 -3.88
C LYS A 50 -2.41 -1.71 -5.19
N SER A 51 -2.19 -0.39 -5.20
CA SER A 51 -2.35 0.41 -6.43
C SER A 51 -1.43 -0.08 -7.54
N LEU A 52 -0.29 -0.68 -7.19
CA LEU A 52 0.72 -1.16 -8.13
C LEU A 52 0.53 -2.61 -8.61
N SER A 53 -0.35 -3.38 -7.97
CA SER A 53 -0.58 -4.79 -8.30
C SER A 53 -2.04 -5.13 -8.62
N SER A 54 -3.00 -4.26 -8.31
CA SER A 54 -4.43 -4.60 -8.40
C SER A 54 -4.93 -4.79 -9.83
N GLU A 55 -5.66 -5.88 -10.03
CA GLU A 55 -6.44 -6.13 -11.25
C GLU A 55 -7.78 -5.40 -11.19
N VAL A 56 -8.17 -4.81 -12.31
CA VAL A 56 -9.46 -4.15 -12.48
C VAL A 56 -10.49 -5.20 -12.90
N VAL A 57 -11.40 -5.56 -12.00
CA VAL A 57 -12.50 -6.49 -12.27
C VAL A 57 -13.77 -5.69 -12.53
N TYR A 58 -14.30 -5.80 -13.74
CA TYR A 58 -15.60 -5.26 -14.11
C TYR A 58 -16.66 -6.31 -13.81
N THR A 59 -17.49 -6.08 -12.80
CA THR A 59 -18.67 -6.91 -12.53
C THR A 59 -19.89 -6.17 -13.03
N PRO A 60 -20.75 -6.77 -13.88
CA PRO A 60 -21.99 -6.12 -14.32
C PRO A 60 -22.83 -5.72 -13.11
N ASP A 61 -23.39 -4.50 -13.11
CA ASP A 61 -24.37 -4.09 -12.11
C ASP A 61 -25.73 -4.74 -12.47
N GLU A 62 -26.23 -5.63 -11.61
CA GLU A 62 -27.50 -6.33 -11.83
C GLU A 62 -28.72 -5.38 -11.86
N GLN A 63 -28.58 -4.15 -11.35
CA GLN A 63 -29.65 -3.15 -11.28
C GLN A 63 -29.60 -2.13 -12.41
N MET A 64 -28.48 -2.00 -13.14
CA MET A 64 -28.31 -1.00 -14.20
C MET A 64 -27.60 -1.60 -15.43
N GLU A 65 -28.41 -1.93 -16.44
CA GLU A 65 -27.92 -2.48 -17.71
C GLU A 65 -26.93 -1.52 -18.39
N GLY A 66 -25.73 -2.02 -18.70
CA GLY A 66 -24.64 -1.23 -19.29
C GLY A 66 -23.69 -0.56 -18.27
N ILE A 67 -23.93 -0.69 -16.96
CA ILE A 67 -23.02 -0.23 -15.90
C ILE A 67 -22.27 -1.43 -15.33
N SER A 68 -20.97 -1.26 -15.05
CA SER A 68 -20.16 -2.25 -14.36
C SER A 68 -19.60 -1.66 -13.07
N ILE A 69 -19.73 -2.40 -11.98
CA ILE A 69 -19.03 -2.15 -10.73
C ILE A 69 -17.56 -2.51 -10.97
N VAL A 70 -16.70 -1.50 -10.91
CA VAL A 70 -15.25 -1.67 -10.95
C VAL A 70 -14.78 -2.03 -9.55
N THR A 71 -14.38 -3.27 -9.36
CA THR A 71 -13.79 -3.75 -8.11
C THR A 71 -12.34 -4.12 -8.32
N ALA A 72 -11.50 -3.79 -7.34
CA ALA A 72 -10.14 -4.32 -7.29
C ALA A 72 -10.16 -5.61 -6.47
N LYS A 73 -9.96 -6.76 -7.12
CA LYS A 73 -9.84 -8.03 -6.40
C LYS A 73 -8.39 -8.15 -5.89
N PRO A 74 -8.16 -8.21 -4.57
CA PRO A 74 -6.82 -8.51 -4.07
C PRO A 74 -6.48 -9.96 -4.42
N HIS A 75 -5.21 -10.23 -4.76
CA HIS A 75 -4.76 -11.58 -5.08
C HIS A 75 -4.90 -12.53 -3.87
N LYS A 76 -4.80 -12.03 -2.62
CA LYS A 76 -5.11 -12.75 -1.36
C LYS A 76 -5.64 -11.84 -0.23
N VAL A 77 -6.39 -12.43 0.71
CA VAL A 77 -6.87 -11.76 1.95
C VAL A 77 -5.79 -11.84 3.04
N GLY A 78 -5.17 -10.71 3.38
CA GLY A 78 -4.14 -10.61 4.43
C GLY A 78 -3.44 -9.25 4.46
N HIS A 79 -2.97 -8.81 5.62
CA HIS A 79 -2.25 -7.53 5.80
C HIS A 79 -0.73 -7.65 5.61
N GLU A 80 -0.28 -8.62 4.82
CA GLU A 80 1.15 -8.88 4.60
C GLU A 80 1.69 -7.88 3.58
N LEU A 81 2.43 -6.88 4.04
CA LEU A 81 3.08 -5.85 3.22
C LEU A 81 4.09 -6.46 2.25
N VAL A 82 4.92 -7.39 2.72
CA VAL A 82 5.92 -8.08 1.88
C VAL A 82 5.26 -8.88 0.78
N GLN A 83 4.15 -9.55 1.07
CA GLN A 83 3.42 -10.32 0.07
C GLN A 83 2.79 -9.41 -0.98
N LYS A 84 2.19 -8.27 -0.58
CA LYS A 84 1.67 -7.27 -1.53
C LYS A 84 2.76 -6.71 -2.42
N PHE A 85 3.94 -6.45 -1.86
CA PHE A 85 5.09 -6.01 -2.65
C PHE A 85 5.51 -7.04 -3.69
N LYS A 86 5.49 -8.34 -3.36
CA LYS A 86 5.82 -9.44 -4.29
C LYS A 86 4.81 -9.60 -5.43
N GLU A 87 3.60 -9.06 -5.31
CA GLU A 87 2.56 -9.09 -6.35
C GLU A 87 2.72 -7.97 -7.39
N ILE A 88 3.56 -6.97 -7.12
CA ILE A 88 3.88 -5.89 -8.06
C ILE A 88 4.72 -6.46 -9.21
N PRO A 89 4.63 -5.96 -10.47
CA PRO A 89 5.54 -6.37 -11.54
C PRO A 89 7.02 -6.30 -11.14
N GLU A 90 7.79 -7.33 -11.49
CA GLU A 90 9.19 -7.48 -11.06
C GLU A 90 10.06 -6.26 -11.43
N SER A 91 9.83 -5.66 -12.60
CA SER A 91 10.53 -4.44 -13.03
C SER A 91 10.35 -3.29 -12.04
N LEU A 92 9.13 -3.06 -11.57
CA LEU A 92 8.82 -2.03 -10.59
C LEU A 92 9.37 -2.41 -9.20
N GLN A 93 9.34 -3.69 -8.82
CA GLN A 93 9.98 -4.13 -7.57
C GLN A 93 11.48 -3.80 -7.54
N ILE A 94 12.21 -4.07 -8.63
CA ILE A 94 13.64 -3.79 -8.75
C ILE A 94 13.89 -2.28 -8.65
N GLU A 95 13.12 -1.49 -9.39
CA GLU A 95 13.21 -0.03 -9.37
C GLU A 95 12.92 0.53 -7.98
N MET A 96 11.86 0.07 -7.31
CA MET A 96 11.50 0.50 -5.95
C MET A 96 12.61 0.20 -4.96
N LYS A 97 13.21 -1.00 -5.00
CA LYS A 97 14.32 -1.37 -4.12
C LYS A 97 15.52 -0.43 -4.31
N GLN A 98 15.87 -0.14 -5.56
CA GLN A 98 16.97 0.77 -5.89
C GLN A 98 16.67 2.20 -5.41
N SER A 99 15.52 2.75 -5.79
CA SER A 99 15.10 4.11 -5.45
C SER A 99 14.96 4.33 -3.94
N TYR A 100 14.38 3.36 -3.21
CA TYR A 100 14.28 3.43 -1.76
C TYR A 100 15.67 3.45 -1.11
N THR A 101 16.54 2.54 -1.53
CA THR A 101 17.91 2.44 -1.01
C THR A 101 18.64 3.77 -1.26
N SER A 102 18.63 4.29 -2.49
CA SER A 102 19.29 5.56 -2.79
C SER A 102 18.81 6.75 -1.95
N LYS A 103 17.53 6.77 -1.55
CA LYS A 103 16.93 7.88 -0.79
C LYS A 103 17.05 7.73 0.74
N TYR A 104 17.03 6.51 1.26
CA TYR A 104 16.90 6.24 2.70
C TYR A 104 17.96 5.29 3.28
N ASN A 105 19.14 5.14 2.65
CA ASN A 105 20.23 4.20 3.04
C ASN A 105 20.89 4.44 4.42
N SER A 106 20.14 4.69 5.48
CA SER A 106 20.71 5.03 6.79
C SER A 106 21.26 3.82 7.57
N ASP A 107 20.97 2.59 7.15
CA ASP A 107 21.08 1.42 8.03
C ASP A 107 21.52 0.10 7.34
N SER A 108 21.62 0.05 6.00
CA SER A 108 21.92 -1.15 5.19
C SER A 108 20.79 -2.18 5.06
N ARG A 109 19.66 -2.05 5.76
CA ARG A 109 18.44 -2.83 5.48
C ARG A 109 17.92 -2.59 4.06
N SER A 110 17.47 -3.67 3.40
CA SER A 110 16.76 -3.57 2.13
C SER A 110 15.34 -3.02 2.32
N PHE A 111 14.71 -2.56 1.23
CA PHE A 111 13.31 -2.14 1.28
C PHE A 111 12.38 -3.25 1.79
N GLU A 112 12.64 -4.51 1.43
CA GLU A 112 11.88 -5.66 1.89
C GLU A 112 12.06 -5.90 3.40
N ASP A 113 13.28 -5.73 3.93
CA ASP A 113 13.53 -5.85 5.37
C ASP A 113 12.77 -4.76 6.15
N VAL A 114 12.74 -3.54 5.61
CA VAL A 114 11.97 -2.44 6.21
C VAL A 114 10.48 -2.76 6.16
N LEU A 115 9.92 -3.18 5.02
CA LEU A 115 8.51 -3.59 4.93
C LEU A 115 8.18 -4.72 5.92
N ASN A 116 9.04 -5.73 6.01
CA ASN A 116 8.88 -6.84 6.94
C ASN A 116 8.86 -6.37 8.41
N SER A 117 9.68 -5.38 8.76
CA SER A 117 9.69 -4.79 10.11
C SER A 117 8.41 -4.02 10.45
N LEU A 118 7.60 -3.65 9.44
CA LEU A 118 6.33 -2.94 9.61
C LEU A 118 5.10 -3.88 9.56
N GLU A 119 5.32 -5.18 9.44
CA GLU A 119 4.24 -6.15 9.41
C GLU A 119 3.41 -6.13 10.70
N GLY A 120 2.08 -6.12 10.54
CA GLY A 120 1.15 -6.13 11.67
C GLY A 120 0.92 -4.79 12.37
N VAL A 121 1.60 -3.69 11.97
CA VAL A 121 1.38 -2.34 12.54
C VAL A 121 -0.11 -1.97 12.55
N PHE A 122 -0.82 -2.23 11.45
CA PHE A 122 -2.25 -1.95 11.34
C PHE A 122 -3.07 -2.65 12.43
N MET A 123 -2.75 -3.91 12.71
CA MET A 123 -3.45 -4.71 13.72
C MET A 123 -3.10 -4.24 15.13
N LYS A 124 -1.80 -4.11 15.44
CA LYS A 124 -1.32 -3.76 16.79
C LYS A 124 -1.68 -2.32 17.19
N SER A 125 -1.70 -1.38 16.25
CA SER A 125 -2.09 0.01 16.52
C SER A 125 -3.55 0.18 16.99
N ARG A 126 -4.45 -0.74 16.64
CA ARG A 126 -5.86 -0.70 17.06
C ARG A 126 -6.10 -1.33 18.43
N TYR A 127 -5.24 -2.26 18.83
CA TYR A 127 -5.41 -3.06 20.03
C TYR A 127 -4.19 -2.99 20.96
N PRO A 128 -3.66 -1.80 21.29
CA PRO A 128 -2.39 -1.66 22.03
C PRO A 128 -2.46 -2.16 23.48
N PHE A 129 -3.66 -2.42 24.00
CA PHE A 129 -3.89 -2.94 25.35
C PHE A 129 -4.15 -4.44 25.39
N GLU A 130 -4.22 -5.11 24.23
CA GLU A 130 -4.29 -6.55 24.17
C GLU A 130 -2.92 -7.17 24.44
N LYS A 131 -2.94 -8.39 25.02
CA LYS A 131 -1.72 -9.15 25.28
C LYS A 131 -0.93 -9.34 23.98
N ASP A 132 0.38 -9.15 24.05
CA ASP A 132 1.33 -9.31 22.93
C ASP A 132 1.17 -8.30 21.76
N LYS A 133 0.40 -7.20 21.96
CA LYS A 133 0.27 -6.11 20.98
C LYS A 133 1.14 -4.91 21.33
N ASN A 134 2.45 -5.14 21.43
CA ASN A 134 3.40 -4.07 21.71
C ASN A 134 3.63 -3.21 20.45
N ILE A 135 3.25 -1.94 20.49
CA ILE A 135 3.51 -0.99 19.39
C ILE A 135 4.92 -0.39 19.43
N SER A 136 5.65 -0.52 20.55
CA SER A 136 7.00 0.05 20.69
C SER A 136 8.07 -0.67 19.87
N GLU A 137 7.74 -1.83 19.29
CA GLU A 137 8.63 -2.58 18.39
C GLU A 137 8.74 -1.93 17.00
N TYR A 138 7.83 -1.03 16.66
CA TYR A 138 7.77 -0.42 15.32
C TYR A 138 8.48 0.92 15.27
N SER A 139 9.31 1.10 14.24
CA SER A 139 9.99 2.36 13.97
C SER A 139 9.05 3.35 13.29
N LEU A 140 8.75 4.46 13.98
CA LEU A 140 8.01 5.58 13.38
C LEU A 140 8.78 6.24 12.23
N VAL A 141 10.11 6.20 12.27
CA VAL A 141 10.97 6.71 11.20
C VAL A 141 10.79 5.85 9.96
N ASP A 142 10.79 4.53 10.10
CA ASP A 142 10.59 3.61 8.97
C ASP A 142 9.18 3.76 8.40
N LEU A 143 8.14 3.82 9.24
CA LEU A 143 6.76 4.10 8.80
C LEU A 143 6.69 5.38 7.96
N LYS A 144 7.30 6.46 8.45
CA LYS A 144 7.33 7.76 7.76
C LYS A 144 8.08 7.67 6.43
N ASN A 145 9.25 7.04 6.42
CA ASN A 145 10.09 6.94 5.23
C ASN A 145 9.42 6.10 4.15
N VAL A 146 8.84 4.94 4.51
CA VAL A 146 8.11 4.09 3.57
C VAL A 146 6.86 4.80 3.03
N CYS A 147 6.08 5.44 3.90
CA CYS A 147 4.86 6.15 3.48
C CYS A 147 5.18 7.29 2.51
N LYS A 148 6.19 8.11 2.81
CA LYS A 148 6.66 9.18 1.91
C LYS A 148 7.27 8.66 0.62
N PHE A 149 8.08 7.61 0.72
CA PHE A 149 8.68 6.97 -0.45
C PHE A 149 7.61 6.51 -1.44
N LEU A 150 6.60 5.77 -0.95
CA LEU A 150 5.55 5.23 -1.78
C LEU A 150 4.66 6.33 -2.39
N ASN A 151 4.36 7.37 -1.62
CA ASN A 151 3.66 8.56 -2.12
C ASN A 151 4.40 9.17 -3.31
N ASP A 152 5.69 9.46 -3.15
CA ASP A 152 6.51 10.08 -4.20
C ASP A 152 6.64 9.14 -5.42
N TYR A 153 6.94 7.86 -5.18
CA TYR A 153 7.12 6.88 -6.25
C TYR A 153 5.84 6.67 -7.08
N VAL A 154 4.68 6.52 -6.42
CA VAL A 154 3.39 6.35 -7.11
C VAL A 154 2.90 7.64 -7.78
N ALA A 155 3.35 8.80 -7.31
CA ALA A 155 3.10 10.07 -7.99
C ALA A 155 3.87 10.19 -9.33
N ASP A 156 5.09 9.64 -9.37
CA ASP A 156 6.00 9.76 -10.52
C ASP A 156 5.79 8.69 -11.60
N ILE A 157 5.09 7.59 -11.30
CA ILE A 157 4.80 6.53 -12.27
C ILE A 157 3.77 6.99 -13.32
N GLU A 158 4.09 6.79 -14.60
CA GLU A 158 3.13 6.93 -15.70
C GLU A 158 2.04 5.87 -15.62
N VAL A 159 0.79 6.28 -15.81
CA VAL A 159 -0.35 5.36 -15.82
C VAL A 159 -0.26 4.45 -17.04
N THR A 160 -0.12 3.15 -16.78
CA THR A 160 -0.11 2.11 -17.83
C THR A 160 -1.37 1.24 -17.71
N GLU A 161 -1.91 0.82 -18.86
CA GLU A 161 -3.03 -0.11 -18.94
C GLU A 161 -2.62 -1.36 -19.70
N THR A 162 -2.75 -2.53 -19.07
CA THR A 162 -2.48 -3.83 -19.68
C THR A 162 -3.78 -4.62 -19.77
N ILE A 163 -4.10 -5.15 -20.95
CA ILE A 163 -5.22 -6.06 -21.17
C ILE A 163 -4.63 -7.41 -21.61
N THR A 164 -4.75 -8.42 -20.75
CA THR A 164 -4.48 -9.81 -21.12
C THR A 164 -5.80 -10.51 -21.43
N PHE A 165 -5.90 -11.12 -22.61
CA PHE A 165 -7.02 -11.99 -22.94
C PHE A 165 -6.72 -13.39 -22.40
N ASP A 166 -7.53 -13.88 -21.46
CA ASP A 166 -7.46 -15.30 -21.11
C ASP A 166 -8.00 -16.11 -22.29
N HIS A 167 -7.12 -16.85 -22.96
CA HIS A 167 -7.54 -17.88 -23.92
C HIS A 167 -8.08 -19.09 -23.15
N ALA A 168 -9.27 -18.93 -22.58
CA ALA A 168 -10.04 -20.01 -21.99
C ALA A 168 -11.49 -19.91 -22.48
N ASP A 169 -11.69 -20.10 -23.78
CA ASP A 169 -12.94 -20.59 -24.39
C ASP A 169 -12.73 -20.85 -25.88
N GLN A 170 -12.00 -21.94 -26.18
CA GLN A 170 -12.09 -22.64 -27.46
C GLN A 170 -11.92 -24.14 -27.21
N ARG A 171 -12.98 -24.80 -26.73
CA ARG A 171 -13.26 -26.22 -26.99
C ARG A 171 -14.76 -26.45 -27.06
#